data_AF-A0A8J7JGQ2-F1
#
_entry.id   AF-A0A8J7JGQ2-F1
#
_cell.length_a   1.000
_cell.length_b   1.000
_cell.length_c   1.000
_cell.angle_alpha   90.00
_cell.angle_beta   90.00
_cell.angle_gamma   90.00
#
_symmetry.space_group_name_H-M   'P 1'
#
loop_
_entity.id
_entity.type
_entity.pdbx_description
1 polymer ?
#
loop_
_entity_poly.entity_id
_entity_poly.type
_entity_poly.pdbx_seq_one_letter_code
_entity_poly.pdbx_strand_id
1 'polypeptide(L)'
;MKSFLQTLIARSLGDTSKLLTALGLFFLAWGTIAPISTLSWWLRDGNRLAQQRPELPADNVATGTGPPCYLVFLAGVGNVADVDLAPGEDVFLTQMAAAVPNCVVVREVFPYSAVSDNVGGQPFFRWVWRLSERTGGDDAPARIVLKIRNLWRMALSADSRYGRAYNRGAAATILERMAATEAVPLEADEPFQLVLAGTSGGAQVALGAAPYLQQWLPVEITVLSFGGVFDGQTGFTAVEQVYHFYGQDDWIDNLGVVLFPSRWEWTLGSAFNQAQRAGRYEAIAIGPHAHDGDRGYFGQALVGGEAPGDTYLDLTLEQVKSLPIWPSP
;
A
#
# COMPACT_ATOMS: atom_id res chain seq x y z
N MET A 1 48.84 -3.40 -0.07
CA MET A 1 47.60 -3.61 -0.87
C MET A 1 47.18 -5.08 -1.00
N LYS A 2 48.05 -6.01 -1.42
CA LYS A 2 47.67 -7.46 -1.52
C LYS A 2 47.20 -8.09 -0.20
N SER A 3 47.84 -7.78 0.91
CA SER A 3 47.46 -8.31 2.24
C SER A 3 46.08 -7.82 2.71
N PHE A 4 45.73 -6.55 2.47
CA PHE A 4 44.43 -6.00 2.87
C PHE A 4 43.27 -6.61 2.07
N LEU A 5 43.46 -6.82 0.77
CA LEU A 5 42.48 -7.51 -0.09
C LEU A 5 42.33 -8.99 0.30
N GLN A 6 43.43 -9.67 0.65
CA GLN A 6 43.39 -11.06 1.11
C GLN A 6 42.70 -11.21 2.47
N THR A 7 42.86 -10.26 3.38
CA THR A 7 42.15 -10.24 4.67
C THR A 7 40.66 -9.94 4.50
N LEU A 8 40.28 -9.08 3.54
CA LEU A 8 38.89 -8.84 3.14
C LEU A 8 38.25 -10.07 2.49
N ILE A 9 38.96 -10.76 1.60
CA ILE A 9 38.51 -12.01 0.96
C ILE A 9 38.41 -13.15 1.99
N ALA A 10 39.35 -13.25 2.93
CA ALA A 10 39.31 -14.25 4.00
C ALA A 10 38.19 -13.97 5.03
N ARG A 11 37.91 -12.68 5.35
CA ARG A 11 36.71 -12.30 6.13
C ARG A 11 35.41 -12.52 5.36
N SER A 12 35.44 -12.40 4.04
CA SER A 12 34.35 -12.75 3.11
C SER A 12 34.14 -14.27 2.97
N LEU A 13 34.98 -15.12 3.59
CA LEU A 13 34.87 -16.59 3.57
C LEU A 13 34.56 -17.20 4.95
N GLY A 14 34.33 -16.38 5.97
CA GLY A 14 33.94 -16.84 7.32
C GLY A 14 32.52 -17.40 7.36
N ASP A 15 32.19 -18.17 8.40
CA ASP A 15 30.84 -18.75 8.53
C ASP A 15 29.73 -17.69 8.57
N THR A 16 30.03 -16.49 9.06
CA THR A 16 29.13 -15.32 8.99
C THR A 16 28.84 -14.87 7.56
N SER A 17 29.83 -14.86 6.66
CA SER A 17 29.59 -14.45 5.26
C SER A 17 28.84 -15.53 4.48
N LYS A 18 29.11 -16.82 4.76
CA LYS A 18 28.34 -17.94 4.21
C LYS A 18 26.88 -17.89 4.68
N LEU A 19 26.64 -17.58 5.97
CA LEU A 19 25.31 -17.39 6.52
C LEU A 19 24.59 -16.20 5.88
N LEU A 20 25.25 -15.03 5.74
CA LEU A 20 24.68 -13.86 5.06
C LEU A 20 24.38 -14.14 3.58
N THR A 21 25.26 -14.88 2.89
CA THR A 21 25.05 -15.27 1.49
C THR A 21 23.89 -16.25 1.37
N ALA A 22 23.82 -17.26 2.24
CA ALA A 22 22.71 -18.21 2.28
C ALA A 22 21.38 -17.52 2.61
N LEU A 23 21.40 -16.56 3.53
CA LEU A 23 20.23 -15.73 3.89
C LEU A 23 19.79 -14.86 2.71
N GLY A 24 20.74 -14.23 2.01
CA GLY A 24 20.47 -13.45 0.79
C GLY A 24 19.89 -14.30 -0.33
N LEU A 25 20.47 -15.48 -0.60
CA LEU A 25 19.95 -16.44 -1.58
C LEU A 25 18.57 -16.97 -1.18
N PHE A 26 18.35 -17.22 0.12
CA PHE A 26 17.04 -17.61 0.63
C PHE A 26 16.00 -16.52 0.36
N PHE A 27 16.28 -15.25 0.67
CA PHE A 27 15.34 -14.17 0.43
C PHE A 27 15.13 -13.87 -1.06
N LEU A 28 16.14 -14.08 -1.89
CA LEU A 28 16.02 -14.02 -3.35
C LEU A 28 15.09 -15.14 -3.86
N ALA A 29 15.35 -16.38 -3.45
CA ALA A 29 14.54 -17.54 -3.81
C ALA A 29 13.09 -17.39 -3.29
N TRP A 30 12.93 -16.99 -2.04
CA TRP A 30 11.63 -16.68 -1.43
C TRP A 30 10.90 -15.61 -2.23
N GLY A 31 11.60 -14.55 -2.61
CA GLY A 31 11.07 -13.48 -3.44
C GLY A 31 10.59 -13.93 -4.81
N THR A 32 11.35 -14.82 -5.46
CA THR A 32 10.94 -15.40 -6.74
C THR A 32 9.75 -16.35 -6.62
N ILE A 33 9.56 -16.99 -5.46
CA ILE A 33 8.47 -17.95 -5.22
C ILE A 33 7.20 -17.25 -4.72
N ALA A 34 7.34 -16.19 -3.92
CA ALA A 34 6.26 -15.43 -3.31
C ALA A 34 5.14 -15.00 -4.28
N PRO A 35 5.42 -14.65 -5.56
CA PRO A 35 4.38 -14.28 -6.51
C PRO A 35 3.97 -15.37 -7.47
N ILE A 36 4.55 -16.58 -7.39
CA ILE A 36 4.21 -17.67 -8.32
C ILE A 36 2.72 -18.01 -8.23
N SER A 37 2.10 -17.95 -7.05
CA SER A 37 0.65 -18.18 -6.93
C SER A 37 -0.15 -17.12 -7.68
N THR A 38 0.22 -15.84 -7.55
CA THR A 38 -0.40 -14.71 -8.26
C THR A 38 -0.19 -14.81 -9.78
N LEU A 39 1.02 -15.20 -10.23
CA LEU A 39 1.34 -15.40 -11.64
C LEU A 39 0.65 -16.65 -12.21
N SER A 40 0.51 -17.72 -11.44
CA SER A 40 -0.16 -18.95 -11.86
C SER A 40 -1.66 -18.78 -12.00
N TRP A 41 -2.30 -18.03 -11.10
CA TRP A 41 -3.70 -17.63 -11.28
C TRP A 41 -3.86 -16.82 -12.57
N TRP A 42 -2.99 -15.84 -12.80
CA TRP A 42 -3.03 -15.01 -14.00
C TRP A 42 -2.83 -15.80 -15.30
N LEU A 43 -1.91 -16.77 -15.34
CA LEU A 43 -1.72 -17.63 -16.51
C LEU A 43 -2.96 -18.49 -16.83
N ARG A 44 -3.81 -18.78 -15.83
CA ARG A 44 -5.03 -19.60 -15.98
C ARG A 44 -6.24 -18.76 -16.35
N ASP A 45 -6.44 -17.62 -15.68
CA ASP A 45 -7.69 -16.83 -15.77
C ASP A 45 -7.49 -15.41 -16.33
N GLY A 46 -6.24 -14.91 -16.38
CA GLY A 46 -5.91 -13.51 -16.69
C GLY A 46 -6.14 -13.09 -18.15
N ASN A 47 -6.13 -14.03 -19.11
CA ASN A 47 -6.41 -13.72 -20.52
C ASN A 47 -7.91 -13.44 -20.80
N ARG A 48 -8.83 -13.96 -19.98
CA ARG A 48 -10.28 -13.66 -20.10
C ARG A 48 -10.68 -12.35 -19.41
N LEU A 49 -9.92 -11.96 -18.39
CA LEU A 49 -10.14 -10.76 -17.57
C LEU A 49 -9.37 -9.53 -18.08
N ALA A 50 -8.80 -9.61 -19.30
CA ALA A 50 -7.91 -8.58 -19.82
C ALA A 50 -8.57 -7.18 -19.98
N GLN A 51 -9.90 -7.13 -20.01
CA GLN A 51 -10.68 -5.92 -20.30
C GLN A 51 -11.94 -5.72 -19.44
N GLN A 52 -12.28 -6.65 -18.53
CA GLN A 52 -13.58 -6.64 -17.87
C GLN A 52 -13.45 -6.41 -16.35
N ARG A 53 -14.31 -5.52 -15.84
CA ARG A 53 -14.56 -5.33 -14.40
C ARG A 53 -15.05 -6.66 -13.79
N PRO A 54 -14.69 -6.99 -12.54
CA PRO A 54 -15.32 -8.09 -11.82
C PRO A 54 -16.85 -7.99 -11.84
N GLU A 55 -17.54 -9.13 -11.98
CA GLU A 55 -19.00 -9.17 -11.84
C GLU A 55 -19.36 -9.01 -10.37
N LEU A 56 -20.13 -7.98 -10.04
CA LEU A 56 -20.67 -7.76 -8.71
C LEU A 56 -22.07 -8.35 -8.61
N PRO A 57 -22.47 -8.90 -7.45
CA PRO A 57 -23.87 -9.25 -7.18
C PRO A 57 -24.78 -8.05 -7.42
N ALA A 58 -26.00 -8.30 -7.94
CA ALA A 58 -26.94 -7.22 -8.27
C ALA A 58 -27.26 -6.31 -7.06
N ASP A 59 -27.35 -6.90 -5.86
CA ASP A 59 -27.62 -6.16 -4.61
C ASP A 59 -26.47 -5.23 -4.20
N ASN A 60 -25.27 -5.42 -4.76
CA ASN A 60 -24.09 -4.60 -4.45
C ASN A 60 -23.89 -3.47 -5.47
N VAL A 61 -24.86 -3.26 -6.38
CA VAL A 61 -24.86 -2.19 -7.37
C VAL A 61 -26.01 -1.24 -7.05
N ALA A 62 -25.69 0.04 -6.85
CA ALA A 62 -26.71 1.03 -6.53
C ALA A 62 -27.53 1.38 -7.79
N THR A 63 -28.85 1.34 -7.67
CA THR A 63 -29.80 1.77 -8.71
C THR A 63 -30.24 3.23 -8.44
N GLY A 64 -29.29 4.17 -8.52
CA GLY A 64 -29.54 5.60 -8.26
C GLY A 64 -28.30 6.35 -7.78
N THR A 65 -28.51 7.45 -7.04
CA THR A 65 -27.43 8.24 -6.42
C THR A 65 -26.82 7.45 -5.27
N GLY A 66 -25.69 6.78 -5.52
CA GLY A 66 -24.90 6.13 -4.48
C GLY A 66 -24.13 7.14 -3.60
N PRO A 67 -23.32 6.66 -2.64
CA PRO A 67 -22.52 7.54 -1.80
C PRO A 67 -21.59 8.41 -2.66
N PRO A 68 -21.45 9.71 -2.35
CA PRO A 68 -20.65 10.63 -3.17
C PRO A 68 -19.14 10.38 -3.01
N CYS A 69 -18.74 9.61 -1.99
CA CYS A 69 -17.36 9.43 -1.63
C CYS A 69 -17.11 8.04 -1.02
N TYR A 70 -15.98 7.45 -1.37
CA TYR A 70 -15.40 6.28 -0.69
C TYR A 70 -13.99 6.61 -0.20
N LEU A 71 -13.67 6.22 1.03
CA LEU A 71 -12.32 6.21 1.58
C LEU A 71 -11.86 4.77 1.78
N VAL A 72 -10.91 4.31 0.96
CA VAL A 72 -10.38 2.95 0.99
C VAL A 72 -8.98 2.97 1.58
N PHE A 73 -8.72 2.17 2.60
CA PHE A 73 -7.41 2.10 3.24
C PHE A 73 -6.62 0.84 2.85
N LEU A 74 -5.36 1.04 2.44
CA LEU A 74 -4.41 0.02 2.00
C LEU A 74 -3.21 0.02 2.96
N ALA A 75 -3.16 -0.97 3.84
CA ALA A 75 -2.10 -1.11 4.83
C ALA A 75 -0.71 -1.37 4.19
N GLY A 76 0.35 -1.00 4.91
CA GLY A 76 1.72 -1.13 4.43
C GLY A 76 2.26 -2.55 4.50
N VAL A 77 3.45 -2.77 3.95
CA VAL A 77 4.11 -4.10 3.87
C VAL A 77 4.29 -4.77 5.25
N GLY A 78 4.33 -3.95 6.31
CA GLY A 78 4.41 -4.38 7.70
C GLY A 78 3.18 -5.14 8.19
N ASN A 79 2.01 -4.91 7.59
CA ASN A 79 0.79 -5.62 7.94
C ASN A 79 0.77 -7.00 7.25
N VAL A 80 0.82 -8.05 8.06
CA VAL A 80 0.91 -9.44 7.62
C VAL A 80 -0.37 -10.22 7.91
N ALA A 81 -1.30 -9.64 8.68
CA ALA A 81 -2.59 -10.24 8.94
C ALA A 81 -3.58 -9.85 7.83
N ASP A 82 -4.24 -10.85 7.26
CA ASP A 82 -5.18 -10.62 6.15
C ASP A 82 -6.50 -9.93 6.58
N VAL A 83 -6.67 -9.63 7.89
CA VAL A 83 -7.93 -9.16 8.47
C VAL A 83 -7.73 -8.01 9.46
N ASP A 84 -6.64 -7.99 10.23
CA ASP A 84 -6.49 -7.01 11.31
C ASP A 84 -5.66 -5.80 10.88
N LEU A 85 -6.25 -4.60 11.01
CA LEU A 85 -5.53 -3.34 10.95
C LEU A 85 -4.62 -3.20 12.17
N ALA A 86 -3.51 -2.46 12.04
CA ALA A 86 -2.78 -2.06 13.22
C ALA A 86 -3.68 -1.18 14.12
N PRO A 87 -3.55 -1.22 15.46
CA PRO A 87 -4.44 -0.47 16.35
C PRO A 87 -4.56 1.02 16.01
N GLY A 88 -3.45 1.66 15.62
CA GLY A 88 -3.45 3.05 15.18
C GLY A 88 -4.21 3.31 13.88
N GLU A 89 -4.10 2.38 12.91
CA GLU A 89 -4.83 2.45 11.63
C GLU A 89 -6.35 2.29 11.87
N ASP A 90 -6.75 1.42 12.78
CA ASP A 90 -8.17 1.26 13.15
C ASP A 90 -8.74 2.51 13.83
N VAL A 91 -7.99 3.13 14.74
CA VAL A 91 -8.38 4.41 15.35
C VAL A 91 -8.46 5.51 14.30
N PHE A 92 -7.49 5.58 13.37
CA PHE A 92 -7.53 6.52 12.25
C PHE A 92 -8.83 6.39 11.44
N LEU A 93 -9.17 5.18 10.98
CA LEU A 93 -10.37 4.96 10.18
C LEU A 93 -11.67 5.18 10.96
N THR A 94 -11.68 4.85 12.26
CA THR A 94 -12.80 5.17 13.14
C THR A 94 -13.04 6.68 13.22
N GLN A 95 -11.97 7.45 13.42
CA GLN A 95 -12.06 8.90 13.50
C GLN A 95 -12.38 9.55 12.15
N MET A 96 -11.89 9.00 11.04
CA MET A 96 -12.25 9.47 9.70
C MET A 96 -13.72 9.21 9.40
N ALA A 97 -14.25 8.02 9.71
CA ALA A 97 -15.67 7.72 9.51
C ALA A 97 -16.59 8.70 10.27
N ALA A 98 -16.18 9.14 11.46
CA ALA A 98 -16.90 10.17 12.21
C ALA A 98 -16.75 11.58 11.63
N ALA A 99 -15.59 11.90 11.04
CA ALA A 99 -15.29 13.24 10.53
C ALA A 99 -15.86 13.50 9.11
N VAL A 100 -16.02 12.45 8.31
CA VAL A 100 -16.53 12.53 6.92
C VAL A 100 -17.75 11.62 6.74
N PRO A 101 -18.90 11.95 7.34
CA PRO A 101 -20.08 11.07 7.36
C PRO A 101 -20.66 10.78 5.97
N ASN A 102 -20.38 11.63 4.98
CA ASN A 102 -20.80 11.46 3.59
C ASN A 102 -19.81 10.62 2.75
N CYS A 103 -18.75 10.10 3.37
CA CYS A 103 -17.82 9.14 2.76
C CYS A 103 -18.00 7.76 3.38
N VAL A 104 -18.13 6.73 2.54
CA VAL A 104 -18.09 5.34 2.99
C VAL A 104 -16.64 4.94 3.26
N VAL A 105 -16.32 4.66 4.52
CA VAL A 105 -14.98 4.18 4.90
C VAL A 105 -14.90 2.67 4.74
N VAL A 106 -14.16 2.23 3.72
CA VAL A 106 -13.93 0.83 3.39
C VAL A 106 -12.69 0.34 4.11
N ARG A 107 -12.91 -0.59 5.03
CA ARG A 107 -11.87 -1.25 5.82
C ARG A 107 -11.41 -2.55 5.13
N GLU A 108 -10.31 -3.12 5.63
CA GLU A 108 -9.88 -4.50 5.30
C GLU A 108 -9.58 -4.76 3.81
N VAL A 109 -9.11 -3.75 3.07
CA VAL A 109 -8.50 -4.00 1.76
C VAL A 109 -7.06 -4.41 1.98
N PHE A 110 -6.79 -5.72 2.01
CA PHE A 110 -5.42 -6.20 2.09
C PHE A 110 -4.74 -6.05 0.73
N PRO A 111 -3.82 -5.07 0.57
CA PRO A 111 -3.28 -4.72 -0.75
C PRO A 111 -2.37 -5.80 -1.33
N TYR A 112 -2.02 -6.79 -0.52
CA TYR A 112 -1.12 -7.87 -0.87
C TYR A 112 -1.87 -9.15 -1.29
N SER A 113 -3.16 -9.30 -1.01
CA SER A 113 -3.96 -10.45 -1.46
C SER A 113 -4.68 -10.15 -2.78
N ALA A 114 -3.93 -9.83 -3.85
CA ALA A 114 -4.49 -9.61 -5.19
C ALA A 114 -5.30 -10.80 -5.76
N VAL A 115 -5.26 -11.92 -5.05
CA VAL A 115 -6.27 -12.99 -5.05
C VAL A 115 -6.67 -13.11 -3.58
N SER A 116 -7.96 -13.20 -3.26
CA SER A 116 -8.55 -13.35 -1.91
C SER A 116 -8.04 -14.55 -1.08
N ASP A 117 -6.93 -15.16 -1.51
CA ASP A 117 -6.15 -16.17 -0.83
C ASP A 117 -5.31 -15.56 0.28
N ASN A 118 -5.94 -15.47 1.45
CA ASN A 118 -5.30 -15.37 2.77
C ASN A 118 -4.02 -16.22 2.82
N VAL A 119 -2.96 -15.69 3.44
CA VAL A 119 -1.65 -16.34 3.60
C VAL A 119 -1.78 -17.72 4.25
N GLY A 120 -2.64 -17.85 5.26
CA GLY A 120 -3.04 -19.10 5.92
C GLY A 120 -3.96 -19.99 5.08
N GLY A 121 -4.67 -19.43 4.10
CA GLY A 121 -5.48 -20.16 3.12
C GLY A 121 -4.64 -20.98 2.15
N GLN A 122 -3.45 -20.48 1.77
CA GLN A 122 -2.56 -21.12 0.80
C GLN A 122 -1.85 -22.35 1.39
N PRO A 123 -1.96 -23.55 0.79
CA PRO A 123 -1.34 -24.78 1.31
C PRO A 123 0.17 -24.67 1.54
N PHE A 124 0.86 -23.88 0.71
CA PHE A 124 2.31 -23.70 0.75
C PHE A 124 2.78 -22.79 1.90
N PHE A 125 2.00 -21.75 2.25
CA PHE A 125 2.40 -20.73 3.23
C PHE A 125 1.78 -20.95 4.63
N ARG A 126 0.80 -21.85 4.75
CA ARG A 126 0.10 -22.18 6.00
C ARG A 126 1.03 -22.58 7.15
N TRP A 127 2.13 -23.27 6.85
CA TRP A 127 3.09 -23.65 7.88
C TRP A 127 3.84 -22.44 8.47
N VAL A 128 4.23 -21.48 7.63
CA VAL A 128 4.89 -20.23 8.05
C VAL A 128 3.92 -19.36 8.85
N TRP A 129 2.66 -19.28 8.42
CA TRP A 129 1.60 -18.57 9.13
C TRP A 129 1.35 -19.12 10.54
N ARG A 130 1.20 -20.45 10.68
CA ARG A 130 1.06 -21.10 12.00
C ARG A 130 2.28 -20.89 12.89
N LEU A 131 3.47 -20.74 12.30
CA LEU A 131 4.69 -20.45 13.05
C LEU A 131 4.71 -18.99 13.54
N SER A 132 4.22 -18.04 12.75
CA SER A 132 4.07 -16.64 13.19
C SER A 132 3.03 -16.46 14.28
N GLU A 133 1.91 -17.21 14.23
CA GLU A 133 0.90 -17.19 15.31
C GLU A 133 1.47 -17.69 16.65
N ARG A 134 2.40 -18.65 16.61
CA ARG A 134 3.00 -19.25 17.81
C ARG A 134 4.13 -18.44 18.43
N THR A 135 4.76 -17.54 17.67
CA THR A 135 5.99 -16.86 18.07
C THR A 135 5.79 -15.41 18.54
N GLY A 136 4.54 -14.92 18.51
CA GLY A 136 4.05 -13.80 19.35
C GLY A 136 4.99 -12.60 19.48
N GLY A 137 5.29 -11.91 18.38
CA GLY A 137 6.02 -10.64 18.41
C GLY A 137 6.33 -10.14 17.00
N ASP A 138 6.31 -8.82 16.78
CA ASP A 138 6.56 -8.18 15.47
C ASP A 138 7.93 -8.46 14.86
N ASP A 139 8.89 -8.78 15.72
CA ASP A 139 10.28 -9.14 15.37
C ASP A 139 10.49 -10.65 15.21
N ALA A 140 9.44 -11.46 15.35
CA ALA A 140 9.56 -12.89 15.18
C ALA A 140 10.05 -13.19 13.74
N PRO A 141 11.02 -14.10 13.55
CA PRO A 141 11.57 -14.42 12.23
C PRO A 141 10.50 -14.79 11.20
N ALA A 142 9.41 -15.42 11.63
CA ALA A 142 8.27 -15.74 10.77
C ALA A 142 7.52 -14.48 10.28
N ARG A 143 7.34 -13.45 11.12
CA ARG A 143 6.75 -12.18 10.70
C ARG A 143 7.66 -11.41 9.74
N ILE A 144 8.97 -11.45 9.95
CA ILE A 144 9.94 -10.85 9.02
C ILE A 144 9.82 -11.49 7.62
N VAL A 145 9.73 -12.82 7.54
CA VAL A 145 9.54 -13.55 6.27
C VAL A 145 8.24 -13.13 5.56
N LEU A 146 7.17 -12.89 6.31
CA LEU A 146 5.89 -12.40 5.76
C LEU A 146 6.00 -10.94 5.27
N LYS A 147 6.64 -10.05 6.03
CA LYS A 147 6.91 -8.65 5.62
C LYS A 147 7.72 -8.62 4.32
N ILE A 148 8.71 -9.49 4.18
CA ILE A 148 9.51 -9.62 2.94
C ILE A 148 8.65 -10.09 1.76
N ARG A 149 7.71 -11.03 1.98
CA ARG A 149 6.74 -11.40 0.92
C ARG A 149 5.91 -10.19 0.46
N ASN A 150 5.45 -9.36 1.38
CA ASN A 150 4.71 -8.15 1.03
C ASN A 150 5.59 -7.12 0.30
N LEU A 151 6.86 -6.99 0.68
CA LEU A 151 7.84 -6.18 -0.04
C LEU A 151 8.02 -6.64 -1.49
N TRP A 152 8.10 -7.96 -1.73
CA TRP A 152 8.15 -8.49 -3.09
C TRP A 152 6.88 -8.23 -3.90
N ARG A 153 5.71 -8.25 -3.25
CA ARG A 153 4.43 -7.91 -3.90
C ARG A 153 4.35 -6.43 -4.26
N MET A 154 4.82 -5.54 -3.39
CA MET A 154 5.01 -4.13 -3.71
C MET A 154 5.98 -3.96 -4.89
N ALA A 155 7.10 -4.68 -4.91
CA ALA A 155 8.05 -4.63 -6.03
C ALA A 155 7.41 -5.08 -7.36
N LEU A 156 6.49 -6.05 -7.34
CA LEU A 156 5.75 -6.44 -8.53
C LEU A 156 4.75 -5.38 -8.98
N SER A 157 4.06 -4.73 -8.04
CA SER A 157 3.18 -3.60 -8.35
C SER A 157 3.90 -2.49 -9.11
N ALA A 158 5.17 -2.25 -8.76
CA ALA A 158 6.08 -1.28 -9.41
C ALA A 158 6.74 -1.79 -10.70
N ASP A 159 6.71 -3.10 -10.99
CA ASP A 159 7.35 -3.66 -12.19
C ASP A 159 6.43 -3.56 -13.40
N SER A 160 6.92 -3.01 -14.51
CA SER A 160 6.09 -2.81 -15.71
C SER A 160 5.61 -4.11 -16.39
N ARG A 161 6.29 -5.24 -16.17
CA ARG A 161 5.98 -6.53 -16.80
C ARG A 161 4.92 -7.28 -16.01
N TYR A 162 5.02 -7.26 -14.68
CA TYR A 162 4.14 -8.01 -13.78
C TYR A 162 3.08 -7.15 -13.09
N GLY A 163 3.34 -5.85 -12.92
CA GLY A 163 2.49 -4.90 -12.21
C GLY A 163 1.11 -4.80 -12.81
N ARG A 164 0.96 -4.93 -14.14
CA ARG A 164 -0.36 -4.94 -14.79
C ARG A 164 -1.31 -5.99 -14.21
N ALA A 165 -0.81 -7.21 -14.01
CA ALA A 165 -1.61 -8.31 -13.48
C ALA A 165 -1.90 -8.10 -11.99
N TYR A 166 -0.85 -7.77 -11.23
CA TYR A 166 -0.93 -7.57 -9.79
C TYR A 166 -1.88 -6.42 -9.41
N ASN A 167 -1.69 -5.26 -10.04
CA ASN A 167 -2.43 -4.04 -9.77
C ASN A 167 -3.91 -4.15 -10.17
N ARG A 168 -4.22 -4.92 -11.21
CA ARG A 168 -5.61 -5.23 -11.56
C ARG A 168 -6.27 -6.12 -10.51
N GLY A 169 -5.57 -7.14 -10.01
CA GLY A 169 -6.08 -7.97 -8.91
C GLY A 169 -6.34 -7.13 -7.66
N ALA A 170 -5.41 -6.21 -7.32
CA ALA A 170 -5.61 -5.26 -6.24
C ALA A 170 -6.84 -4.36 -6.47
N ALA A 171 -7.03 -3.82 -7.67
CA ALA A 171 -8.22 -3.06 -8.03
C ALA A 171 -9.52 -3.88 -7.90
N ALA A 172 -9.50 -5.16 -8.28
CA ALA A 172 -10.65 -6.05 -8.16
C ALA A 172 -11.02 -6.25 -6.68
N THR A 173 -10.02 -6.51 -5.83
CA THR A 173 -10.22 -6.62 -4.38
C THR A 173 -10.75 -5.32 -3.77
N ILE A 174 -10.24 -4.15 -4.20
CA ILE A 174 -10.78 -2.84 -3.76
C ILE A 174 -12.27 -2.75 -4.11
N LEU A 175 -12.63 -3.03 -5.36
CA LEU A 175 -14.01 -2.96 -5.82
C LEU A 175 -14.93 -3.95 -5.09
N GLU A 176 -14.50 -5.19 -4.90
CA GLU A 176 -15.24 -6.21 -4.14
C GLU A 176 -15.49 -5.77 -2.69
N ARG A 177 -14.49 -5.15 -2.05
CA ARG A 177 -14.61 -4.65 -0.68
C ARG A 177 -15.47 -3.40 -0.57
N MET A 178 -15.38 -2.48 -1.54
CA MET A 178 -16.30 -1.35 -1.65
C MET A 178 -17.74 -1.87 -1.74
N ALA A 179 -18.00 -2.78 -2.67
CA ALA A 179 -19.29 -3.39 -2.95
C ALA A 179 -19.85 -4.22 -1.78
N ALA A 180 -18.98 -4.81 -0.96
CA ALA A 180 -19.39 -5.49 0.27
C ALA A 180 -19.70 -4.53 1.43
N THR A 181 -19.21 -3.28 1.36
CA THR A 181 -19.43 -2.26 2.39
C THR A 181 -20.67 -1.43 2.10
N GLU A 182 -20.83 -0.97 0.85
CA GLU A 182 -21.97 -0.18 0.38
C GLU A 182 -22.15 -0.39 -1.12
N ALA A 183 -23.39 -0.35 -1.60
CA ALA A 183 -23.69 -0.56 -3.01
C ALA A 183 -22.98 0.49 -3.89
N VAL A 184 -22.24 0.03 -4.91
CA VAL A 184 -21.40 0.91 -5.74
C VAL A 184 -22.24 1.52 -6.87
N PRO A 185 -22.20 2.85 -7.07
CA PRO A 185 -22.97 3.51 -8.12
C PRO A 185 -22.27 3.40 -9.48
N LEU A 186 -22.41 2.24 -10.12
CA LEU A 186 -21.77 1.93 -11.40
C LEU A 186 -22.36 2.74 -12.58
N GLU A 187 -23.57 3.26 -12.42
CA GLU A 187 -24.31 4.03 -13.41
C GLU A 187 -24.48 5.50 -12.97
N ALA A 188 -23.58 6.01 -12.12
CA ALA A 188 -23.62 7.42 -11.71
C ALA A 188 -23.46 8.34 -12.92
N ASP A 189 -24.34 9.35 -13.04
CA ASP A 189 -24.26 10.38 -14.07
C ASP A 189 -23.02 11.28 -13.89
N GLU A 190 -22.65 11.55 -12.63
CA GLU A 190 -21.46 12.30 -12.25
C GLU A 190 -20.44 11.39 -11.56
N PRO A 191 -19.13 11.60 -11.77
CA PRO A 191 -18.11 10.82 -11.08
C PRO A 191 -18.19 10.98 -9.56
N PHE A 192 -18.18 9.86 -8.83
CA PHE A 192 -18.05 9.91 -7.37
C PHE A 192 -16.58 9.96 -6.97
N GLN A 193 -16.31 10.46 -5.77
CA GLN A 193 -14.95 10.56 -5.26
C GLN A 193 -14.46 9.23 -4.70
N LEU A 194 -13.27 8.80 -5.11
CA LEU A 194 -12.59 7.64 -4.56
C LEU A 194 -11.24 8.06 -3.96
N VAL A 195 -11.18 8.08 -2.63
CA VAL A 195 -9.96 8.38 -1.88
C VAL A 195 -9.26 7.07 -1.52
N LEU A 196 -8.10 6.80 -2.13
CA LEU A 196 -7.25 5.65 -1.82
C LEU A 196 -6.15 6.08 -0.84
N ALA A 197 -6.26 5.66 0.41
CA ALA A 197 -5.28 5.93 1.46
C ALA A 197 -4.30 4.76 1.60
N GLY A 198 -3.02 4.97 1.32
CA GLY A 198 -1.99 3.93 1.39
C GLY A 198 -0.80 4.33 2.26
N THR A 199 -0.38 3.45 3.15
CA THR A 199 0.86 3.63 3.94
C THR A 199 2.01 2.80 3.38
N SER A 200 3.23 3.36 3.38
CA SER A 200 4.43 2.67 2.88
C SER A 200 4.20 2.10 1.46
N GLY A 201 4.49 0.82 1.22
CA GLY A 201 4.21 0.14 -0.05
C GLY A 201 2.73 0.05 -0.44
N GLY A 202 1.79 0.29 0.48
CA GLY A 202 0.36 0.38 0.19
C GLY A 202 0.04 1.55 -0.77
N ALA A 203 0.82 2.63 -0.72
CA ALA A 203 0.70 3.75 -1.66
C ALA A 203 1.03 3.34 -3.11
N GLN A 204 2.06 2.51 -3.31
CA GLN A 204 2.36 1.95 -4.64
C GLN A 204 1.22 1.09 -5.15
N VAL A 205 0.60 0.27 -4.30
CA VAL A 205 -0.53 -0.58 -4.70
C VAL A 205 -1.76 0.26 -5.01
N ALA A 206 -2.04 1.31 -4.24
CA ALA A 206 -3.12 2.26 -4.50
C ALA A 206 -2.96 2.93 -5.87
N LEU A 207 -1.78 3.50 -6.14
CA LEU A 207 -1.43 4.06 -7.45
C LEU A 207 -1.52 2.99 -8.56
N GLY A 208 -1.07 1.77 -8.27
CA GLY A 208 -1.20 0.61 -9.13
C GLY A 208 -2.64 0.34 -9.58
N ALA A 209 -3.55 0.29 -8.62
CA ALA A 209 -4.96 -0.03 -8.85
C ALA A 209 -5.73 1.09 -9.57
N ALA A 210 -5.33 2.35 -9.38
CA ALA A 210 -6.08 3.52 -9.85
C ALA A 210 -6.46 3.48 -11.35
N PRO A 211 -5.56 3.16 -12.31
CA PRO A 211 -5.93 3.08 -13.72
C PRO A 211 -7.03 2.05 -14.03
N TYR A 212 -7.09 0.96 -13.27
CA TYR A 212 -8.13 -0.06 -13.45
C TYR A 212 -9.44 0.37 -12.82
N LEU A 213 -9.40 1.00 -11.65
CA LEU A 213 -10.59 1.55 -11.00
C LEU A 213 -11.22 2.66 -11.85
N GLN A 214 -10.41 3.57 -12.39
CA GLN A 214 -10.86 4.62 -13.32
C GLN A 214 -11.47 4.03 -14.61
N GLN A 215 -10.95 2.90 -15.09
CA GLN A 215 -11.50 2.22 -16.25
C GLN A 215 -12.86 1.56 -15.95
N TRP A 216 -13.10 1.12 -14.71
CA TRP A 216 -14.25 0.30 -14.34
C TRP A 216 -15.41 1.07 -13.71
N LEU A 217 -15.12 2.25 -13.19
CA LEU A 217 -16.02 3.03 -12.36
C LEU A 217 -16.07 4.49 -12.84
N PRO A 218 -17.21 5.18 -12.74
CA PRO A 218 -17.30 6.62 -12.93
C PRO A 218 -16.72 7.32 -11.69
N VAL A 219 -15.39 7.47 -11.61
CA VAL A 219 -14.71 7.98 -10.41
C VAL A 219 -13.68 9.07 -10.69
N GLU A 220 -13.56 9.99 -9.74
CA GLU A 220 -12.40 10.86 -9.55
C GLU A 220 -11.54 10.31 -8.40
N ILE A 221 -10.28 9.96 -8.70
CA ILE A 221 -9.42 9.27 -7.75
C ILE A 221 -8.42 10.24 -7.11
N THR A 222 -8.44 10.33 -5.79
CA THR A 222 -7.40 10.99 -4.98
C THR A 222 -6.62 9.96 -4.19
N VAL A 223 -5.29 10.08 -4.13
CA VAL A 223 -4.45 9.19 -3.32
C VAL A 223 -3.89 9.94 -2.12
N LEU A 224 -4.09 9.39 -0.93
CA LEU A 224 -3.41 9.82 0.30
C LEU A 224 -2.28 8.85 0.58
N SER A 225 -1.05 9.34 0.59
CA SER A 225 0.15 8.53 0.77
C SER A 225 0.82 8.89 2.11
N PHE A 226 0.99 7.93 3.00
CA PHE A 226 1.64 8.12 4.31
C PHE A 226 2.99 7.41 4.31
N GLY A 227 4.09 8.16 4.28
CA GLY A 227 5.45 7.60 4.12
C GLY A 227 5.57 6.67 2.93
N GLY A 228 4.81 6.95 1.86
CA GLY A 228 4.59 5.99 0.79
C GLY A 228 5.81 5.79 -0.10
N VAL A 229 6.14 4.53 -0.35
CA VAL A 229 7.21 4.17 -1.28
C VAL A 229 6.56 3.72 -2.60
N PHE A 230 6.85 4.42 -3.69
CA PHE A 230 6.29 4.15 -5.02
C PHE A 230 7.29 4.49 -6.14
N ASP A 231 7.02 3.98 -7.34
CA ASP A 231 7.90 4.02 -8.51
C ASP A 231 7.93 5.37 -9.25
N GLY A 232 6.87 6.17 -9.13
CA GLY A 232 6.74 7.44 -9.84
C GLY A 232 6.36 7.33 -11.33
N GLN A 233 5.95 6.15 -11.81
CA GLN A 233 5.37 5.98 -13.14
C GLN A 233 3.91 5.51 -13.06
N THR A 234 3.66 4.59 -12.14
CA THR A 234 2.38 3.90 -12.04
C THR A 234 1.31 4.84 -11.46
N GLY A 235 0.11 4.84 -12.04
CA GLY A 235 -1.08 5.50 -11.46
C GLY A 235 -1.20 7.00 -11.65
N PHE A 236 -0.09 7.75 -11.76
CA PHE A 236 -0.07 9.22 -11.77
C PHE A 236 -0.86 9.90 -12.92
N THR A 237 -1.20 9.17 -13.98
CA THR A 237 -2.05 9.67 -15.07
C THR A 237 -3.55 9.41 -14.86
N ALA A 238 -3.90 8.51 -13.94
CA ALA A 238 -5.28 8.11 -13.65
C ALA A 238 -5.85 8.75 -12.37
N VAL A 239 -5.01 9.41 -11.59
CA VAL A 239 -5.38 10.08 -10.34
C VAL A 239 -5.42 11.59 -10.54
N GLU A 240 -6.40 12.24 -9.93
CA GLU A 240 -6.56 13.69 -9.99
C GLU A 240 -5.55 14.38 -9.07
N GLN A 241 -5.37 13.86 -7.86
CA GLN A 241 -4.49 14.43 -6.85
C GLN A 241 -3.79 13.33 -6.05
N VAL A 242 -2.53 13.57 -5.68
CA VAL A 242 -1.79 12.78 -4.71
C VAL A 242 -1.31 13.68 -3.59
N TYR A 243 -1.80 13.48 -2.38
CA TYR A 243 -1.26 14.09 -1.17
C TYR A 243 -0.32 13.11 -0.51
N HIS A 244 0.95 13.48 -0.40
CA HIS A 244 1.98 12.65 0.19
C HIS A 244 2.45 13.25 1.52
N PHE A 245 2.03 12.63 2.60
CA PHE A 245 2.41 12.97 3.96
C PHE A 245 3.72 12.28 4.31
N TYR A 246 4.72 13.07 4.72
CA TYR A 246 6.02 12.55 5.12
C TYR A 246 6.42 13.04 6.52
N GLY A 247 7.06 12.15 7.26
CA GLY A 247 7.66 12.41 8.57
C GLY A 247 9.12 12.85 8.45
N GLN A 248 9.55 13.77 9.31
CA GLN A 248 10.94 14.25 9.32
C GLN A 248 11.93 13.17 9.81
N ASP A 249 11.45 12.21 10.60
CA ASP A 249 12.22 11.08 11.12
C ASP A 249 12.04 9.81 10.25
N ASP A 250 11.27 9.87 9.16
CA ASP A 250 11.04 8.77 8.23
C ASP A 250 12.09 8.78 7.10
N TRP A 251 13.12 7.95 7.26
CA TRP A 251 14.14 7.75 6.22
C TRP A 251 13.71 6.76 5.12
N ILE A 252 12.65 5.98 5.32
CA ILE A 252 12.22 4.93 4.39
C ILE A 252 11.52 5.53 3.17
N ASP A 253 10.74 6.61 3.32
CA ASP A 253 10.15 7.32 2.18
C ASP A 253 11.22 7.70 1.12
N ASN A 254 12.39 8.16 1.58
CA ASN A 254 13.51 8.53 0.71
C ASN A 254 14.05 7.35 -0.13
N LEU A 255 13.81 6.10 0.26
CA LEU A 255 14.21 4.93 -0.54
C LEU A 255 13.53 4.92 -1.91
N GLY A 256 12.31 5.42 -2.02
CA GLY A 256 11.61 5.51 -3.30
C GLY A 256 12.35 6.39 -4.30
N VAL A 257 12.89 7.52 -3.85
CA VAL A 257 13.70 8.42 -4.69
C VAL A 257 14.98 7.72 -5.14
N VAL A 258 15.65 6.98 -4.26
CA VAL A 258 16.92 6.30 -4.62
C VAL A 258 16.69 5.13 -5.59
N LEU A 259 15.65 4.34 -5.35
CA LEU A 259 15.41 3.08 -6.08
C LEU A 259 14.78 3.30 -7.45
N PHE A 260 14.01 4.38 -7.62
CA PHE A 260 13.22 4.59 -8.83
C PHE A 260 13.68 5.86 -9.57
N PRO A 261 14.43 5.71 -10.69
CA PRO A 261 14.90 6.86 -11.48
C PRO A 261 13.78 7.78 -11.97
N SER A 262 12.56 7.28 -12.08
CA SER A 262 11.36 8.04 -12.40
C SER A 262 10.95 9.06 -11.35
N ARG A 263 11.42 8.94 -10.11
CA ARG A 263 11.23 9.95 -9.06
C ARG A 263 12.33 11.02 -9.04
N TRP A 264 13.38 10.88 -9.85
CA TRP A 264 14.44 11.90 -9.92
C TRP A 264 13.95 13.14 -10.65
N GLU A 265 14.25 14.32 -10.10
CA GLU A 265 13.77 15.62 -10.62
C GLU A 265 14.13 15.84 -12.10
N TRP A 266 15.27 15.31 -12.56
CA TRP A 266 15.71 15.43 -13.96
C TRP A 266 15.03 14.45 -14.91
N THR A 267 14.28 13.46 -14.42
CA THR A 267 13.50 12.54 -15.26
C THR A 267 12.16 13.20 -15.62
N LEU A 268 12.23 14.33 -16.33
CA LEU A 268 11.07 15.17 -16.66
C LEU A 268 9.98 14.43 -17.45
N GLY A 269 10.31 13.34 -18.13
CA GLY A 269 9.31 12.51 -18.81
C GLY A 269 8.46 11.62 -17.90
N SER A 270 8.80 11.47 -16.61
CA SER A 270 8.05 10.56 -15.73
C SER A 270 6.66 11.08 -15.38
N ALA A 271 5.72 10.16 -15.19
CA ALA A 271 4.35 10.51 -14.80
C ALA A 271 4.32 11.28 -13.47
N PHE A 272 5.18 10.93 -12.51
CA PHE A 272 5.37 11.65 -11.26
C PHE A 272 5.79 13.10 -11.47
N ASN A 273 6.89 13.35 -12.20
CA ASN A 273 7.38 14.72 -12.40
C ASN A 273 6.36 15.55 -13.22
N GLN A 274 5.60 14.91 -14.10
CA GLN A 274 4.50 15.58 -14.82
C GLN A 274 3.35 15.94 -13.87
N ALA A 275 2.95 15.05 -12.97
CA ALA A 275 1.94 15.32 -11.94
C ALA A 275 2.37 16.44 -11.00
N GLN A 276 3.63 16.41 -10.53
CA GLN A 276 4.19 17.47 -9.68
C GLN A 276 4.16 18.83 -10.38
N ARG A 277 4.60 18.92 -11.63
CA ARG A 277 4.54 20.17 -12.41
C ARG A 277 3.11 20.64 -12.70
N ALA A 278 2.16 19.73 -12.77
CA ALA A 278 0.75 20.03 -12.96
C ALA A 278 0.03 20.40 -11.64
N GLY A 279 0.72 20.40 -10.50
CA GLY A 279 0.11 20.62 -9.19
C GLY A 279 -0.71 19.43 -8.66
N ARG A 280 -0.66 18.28 -9.34
CA ARG A 280 -1.41 17.05 -9.00
C ARG A 280 -0.69 16.14 -8.00
N TYR A 281 0.45 16.59 -7.47
CA TYR A 281 1.19 15.94 -6.39
C TYR A 281 1.65 17.01 -5.40
N GLU A 282 1.29 16.82 -4.13
CA GLU A 282 1.66 17.71 -3.04
C GLU A 282 2.30 16.91 -1.91
N ALA A 283 3.53 17.29 -1.53
CA ALA A 283 4.23 16.70 -0.41
C ALA A 283 4.06 17.57 0.84
N ILE A 284 3.51 16.99 1.91
CA ILE A 284 3.14 17.68 3.14
C ILE A 284 3.94 17.08 4.31
N ALA A 285 4.78 17.90 4.94
CA ALA A 285 5.46 17.50 6.16
C ALA A 285 4.46 17.54 7.33
N ILE A 286 4.29 16.43 8.05
CA ILE A 286 3.27 16.33 9.11
C ILE A 286 3.83 16.26 10.53
N GLY A 287 5.17 16.27 10.68
CA GLY A 287 5.82 16.27 11.98
C GLY A 287 7.01 15.30 12.06
N PRO A 288 7.47 14.98 13.28
CA PRO A 288 8.63 14.11 13.52
C PRO A 288 8.25 12.61 13.50
N HIS A 289 7.33 12.24 12.61
CA HIS A 289 6.89 10.85 12.46
C HIS A 289 8.06 9.98 11.98
N ALA A 290 8.18 8.80 12.60
CA ALA A 290 8.95 7.70 12.06
C ALA A 290 8.15 6.96 10.98
N HIS A 291 8.74 5.97 10.33
CA HIS A 291 8.01 5.18 9.32
C HIS A 291 6.90 4.31 9.92
N ASP A 292 7.20 3.65 11.04
CA ASP A 292 6.32 2.68 11.70
C ASP A 292 6.43 2.75 13.24
N GLY A 293 5.67 1.88 13.91
CA GLY A 293 5.62 1.78 15.38
C GLY A 293 4.82 2.91 16.04
N ASP A 294 5.01 3.07 17.35
CA ASP A 294 4.23 4.02 18.18
C ASP A 294 4.48 5.49 17.84
N ARG A 295 5.56 5.78 17.09
CA ARG A 295 5.90 7.10 16.55
C ARG A 295 5.64 7.21 15.04
N GLY A 296 5.06 6.19 14.42
CA GLY A 296 4.74 6.14 12.99
C GLY A 296 3.57 7.06 12.62
N TYR A 297 3.16 7.08 11.35
CA TYR A 297 2.03 7.88 10.83
C TYR A 297 0.71 7.68 11.58
N PHE A 298 0.49 6.50 12.14
CA PHE A 298 -0.68 6.18 12.96
C PHE A 298 -0.30 5.86 14.42
N GLY A 299 0.88 6.31 14.84
CA GLY A 299 1.42 6.07 16.18
C GLY A 299 0.59 6.76 17.26
N GLN A 300 0.37 6.08 18.38
CA GLN A 300 -0.41 6.60 19.50
C GLN A 300 0.47 7.15 20.64
N ALA A 301 1.80 7.21 20.47
CA ALA A 301 2.66 7.90 21.42
C ALA A 301 2.38 9.41 21.41
N LEU A 302 2.51 10.04 22.58
CA LEU A 302 2.47 11.49 22.71
C LEU A 302 3.69 12.12 22.04
N VAL A 303 3.47 13.16 21.25
CA VAL A 303 4.54 13.98 20.68
C VAL A 303 5.21 14.73 21.85
N GLY A 304 6.51 14.49 22.05
CA GLY A 304 7.26 15.08 23.17
C GLY A 304 7.18 14.29 24.49
N GLY A 305 6.31 13.27 24.59
CA GLY A 305 6.30 12.31 25.70
C GLY A 305 5.63 12.76 27.01
N GLU A 306 5.05 13.96 27.06
CA GLU A 306 4.36 14.49 28.25
C GLU A 306 2.89 14.80 27.95
N ALA A 307 2.02 14.60 28.94
CA ALA A 307 0.59 14.91 28.84
C ALA A 307 0.25 16.24 29.56
N PRO A 308 -0.72 17.02 29.06
CA PRO A 308 -1.50 16.80 27.84
C PRO A 308 -0.69 17.14 26.58
N GLY A 309 -0.88 16.38 25.51
CA GLY A 309 -0.22 16.60 24.22
C GLY A 309 -0.91 15.81 23.12
N ASP A 310 -0.66 16.20 21.88
CA ASP A 310 -1.15 15.48 20.70
C ASP A 310 -0.36 14.19 20.50
N THR A 311 -1.03 13.15 19.99
CA THR A 311 -0.36 11.94 19.50
C THR A 311 0.14 12.13 18.08
N TYR A 312 1.03 11.24 17.62
CA TYR A 312 1.42 11.22 16.21
C TYR A 312 0.23 11.02 15.27
N LEU A 313 -0.75 10.20 15.68
CA LEU A 313 -2.01 10.02 14.96
C LEU A 313 -2.83 11.31 14.88
N ASP A 314 -2.87 12.11 15.95
CA ASP A 314 -3.61 13.38 15.96
C ASP A 314 -3.06 14.35 14.91
N LEU A 315 -1.73 14.47 14.80
CA LEU A 315 -1.07 15.27 13.76
C LEU A 315 -1.47 14.80 12.35
N THR A 316 -1.51 13.47 12.12
CA THR A 316 -1.94 12.91 10.84
C THR A 316 -3.40 13.23 10.54
N LEU A 317 -4.29 13.06 11.53
CA LEU A 317 -5.72 13.32 11.39
C LEU A 317 -6.01 14.80 11.14
N GLU A 318 -5.32 15.71 11.82
CA GLU A 318 -5.45 17.15 11.60
C GLU A 318 -5.20 17.50 10.13
N GLN A 319 -4.06 17.02 9.61
CA GLN A 319 -3.67 17.32 8.23
C GLN A 319 -4.61 16.69 7.21
N VAL A 320 -4.99 15.42 7.39
CA VAL A 320 -5.92 14.73 6.48
C VAL A 320 -7.29 15.40 6.48
N LYS A 321 -7.83 15.77 7.65
CA LYS A 321 -9.16 16.43 7.75
C LYS A 321 -9.15 17.84 7.16
N SER A 322 -8.01 18.51 7.10
CA SER A 322 -7.88 19.85 6.53
C SER A 322 -7.93 19.88 4.99
N LEU A 323 -7.79 18.73 4.33
CA LEU A 323 -7.74 18.67 2.87
C LEU A 323 -9.08 19.10 2.24
N PRO A 324 -9.05 19.90 1.14
CA PRO A 324 -10.26 20.39 0.47
C PRO A 324 -10.86 19.35 -0.49
N ILE A 325 -10.81 18.08 -0.11
CA ILE A 325 -11.33 16.97 -0.91
C ILE A 325 -12.62 16.39 -0.34
N TRP A 326 -12.88 16.59 0.96
CA TRP A 326 -13.99 15.93 1.61
C TRP A 326 -15.33 16.58 1.22
N PRO A 327 -16.38 15.78 0.94
CA PRO A 327 -17.71 16.32 0.72
C PRO A 327 -18.18 17.06 1.97
N SER A 328 -18.89 18.17 1.76
CA SER A 328 -19.49 18.91 2.87
C SER A 328 -20.45 17.99 3.66
N PRO A 329 -20.48 18.09 5.00
CA PRO A 329 -21.36 17.27 5.84
C PRO A 329 -22.85 17.52 5.56
#